data_AF-E5Y9G7-F1
#
_entry.id   AF-E5Y9G7-F1
#
_cell.length_a   1.000
_cell.length_b   1.000
_cell.length_c   1.000
_cell.angle_alpha   90.00
_cell.angle_beta   90.00
_cell.angle_gamma   90.00
#
_symmetry.space_group_name_H-M   'P 1'
#
loop_
_entity.id
_entity.type
_entity.pdbx_description
1 polymer ?
#
loop_
_entity_poly.entity_id
_entity_poly.type
_entity_poly.pdbx_seq_one_letter_code
_entity_poly.pdbx_strand_id
1 'polypeptide(L)'
;MPIKAAVMGLGNIGRYAIEALEIQPDFTCVGVIRRKESLGKDAHDLRGVPEYASLADLEAVSGKPDVVLLCAPSRKIPEVAGDLLGKGYNTVDSFDIHDRIVETIGLLEAQAVKGKAVAITAAGWDPGTDSVMRALFEAMAPVGVTFTNFGRGRSMGHSVAARAIAGVADATSITIPLGGGRHSRLVYVVLEEGATFEAVKAAIQADPYFSHDPLDVRQVTKDELPRVADASHGVLMERVGASGLTANQHFTFDMRIDNPALTAQVLVSSARAAVRLAQSGRSGAYTLIDVPPVLLLPGERIDNIGRLV
;
A
#
# COMPACT_ATOMS: atom_id res chain seq x y z
N MET A 1 21.34 -10.72 13.73
CA MET A 1 21.34 -9.24 13.81
C MET A 1 19.98 -8.75 13.33
N PRO A 2 19.42 -7.70 13.94
CA PRO A 2 18.14 -7.13 13.49
C PRO A 2 18.26 -6.59 12.06
N ILE A 3 17.16 -6.62 11.32
CA ILE A 3 17.06 -6.09 9.96
C ILE A 3 17.06 -4.56 10.04
N LYS A 4 18.00 -3.91 9.35
CA LYS A 4 18.04 -2.44 9.22
C LYS A 4 17.10 -1.99 8.13
N ALA A 5 16.03 -1.30 8.50
CA ALA A 5 15.07 -0.72 7.58
C ALA A 5 15.21 0.79 7.52
N ALA A 6 15.10 1.37 6.32
CA ALA A 6 14.92 2.81 6.14
C ALA A 6 13.53 3.08 5.54
N VAL A 7 12.91 4.20 5.91
CA VAL A 7 11.61 4.61 5.36
C VAL A 7 11.82 5.79 4.42
N MET A 8 11.31 5.75 3.19
CA MET A 8 11.39 6.86 2.24
C MET A 8 10.01 7.50 2.07
N GLY A 9 9.86 8.72 2.57
CA GLY A 9 8.60 9.47 2.60
C GLY A 9 7.86 9.38 3.93
N LEU A 10 7.31 10.51 4.38
CA LEU A 10 6.59 10.66 5.66
C LEU A 10 5.11 11.06 5.43
N GLY A 11 4.47 10.43 4.43
CA GLY A 11 3.02 10.52 4.24
C GLY A 11 2.26 9.61 5.21
N ASN A 12 0.97 9.36 4.98
CA ASN A 12 0.17 8.45 5.82
C ASN A 12 0.86 7.10 6.03
N ILE A 13 1.24 6.41 4.96
CA ILE A 13 1.87 5.08 5.04
C ILE A 13 3.23 5.17 5.75
N GLY A 14 4.03 6.20 5.50
CA GLY A 14 5.35 6.36 6.12
C GLY A 14 5.30 6.49 7.63
N ARG A 15 4.31 7.22 8.16
CA ARG A 15 4.09 7.36 9.61
C ARG A 15 3.76 6.02 10.26
N TYR A 16 2.79 5.30 9.71
CA TYR A 16 2.45 3.97 10.21
C TYR A 16 3.55 2.93 9.97
N ALA A 17 4.43 3.12 8.98
CA ALA A 17 5.58 2.24 8.77
C ALA A 17 6.60 2.38 9.91
N ILE A 18 6.81 3.61 10.41
CA ILE A 18 7.66 3.87 11.58
C ILE A 18 7.05 3.18 12.82
N GLU A 19 5.75 3.35 13.06
CA GLU A 19 5.04 2.69 14.17
C GLU A 19 5.12 1.16 14.08
N ALA A 20 4.86 0.61 12.88
CA ALA A 20 4.92 -0.83 12.66
C ALA A 20 6.34 -1.37 12.89
N LEU A 21 7.39 -0.66 12.44
CA LEU A 21 8.78 -1.02 12.68
C LEU A 21 9.17 -0.96 14.17
N GLU A 22 8.67 0.04 14.92
CA GLU A 22 8.97 0.24 16.35
C GLU A 22 8.55 -0.97 17.20
N ILE A 23 7.44 -1.62 16.86
CA ILE A 23 6.93 -2.78 17.61
C ILE A 23 7.52 -4.12 17.16
N GLN A 24 8.26 -4.18 16.03
CA GLN A 24 8.83 -5.43 15.56
C GLN A 24 10.09 -5.80 16.35
N PRO A 25 10.22 -7.05 16.85
CA PRO A 25 11.37 -7.46 17.65
C PRO A 25 12.66 -7.66 16.82
N ASP A 26 12.55 -7.76 15.49
CA ASP A 26 13.64 -8.12 14.59
C ASP A 26 14.01 -7.00 13.60
N PHE A 27 13.50 -5.78 13.80
CA PHE A 27 13.84 -4.62 12.98
C PHE A 27 14.53 -3.51 13.78
N THR A 28 15.25 -2.67 13.06
CA THR A 28 15.72 -1.37 13.52
C THR A 28 15.48 -0.35 12.42
N CYS A 29 14.65 0.66 12.69
CA CYS A 29 14.44 1.78 11.76
C CYS A 29 15.64 2.73 11.85
N VAL A 30 16.49 2.74 10.82
CA VAL A 30 17.76 3.51 10.83
C VAL A 30 17.60 4.95 10.35
N GLY A 31 16.44 5.30 9.80
CA GLY A 31 16.17 6.67 9.36
C GLY A 31 14.98 6.83 8.41
N VAL A 32 14.52 8.08 8.30
CA VAL A 32 13.52 8.51 7.32
C VAL A 32 14.17 9.38 6.26
N ILE A 33 14.12 8.98 4.98
CA ILE A 33 14.58 9.81 3.87
C ILE A 33 13.43 10.72 3.40
N ARG A 34 13.68 12.03 3.34
CA ARG A 34 12.71 13.05 2.92
C ARG A 34 13.37 14.07 1.98
N ARG A 35 12.53 14.81 1.26
CA ARG A 35 12.98 15.97 0.47
C ARG A 35 13.53 17.05 1.40
N LYS A 36 14.55 17.79 0.95
CA LYS A 36 15.23 18.82 1.76
C LYS A 36 14.27 19.85 2.33
N GLU A 37 13.25 20.25 1.59
CA GLU A 37 12.28 21.26 2.00
C GLU A 37 11.30 20.77 3.07
N SER A 38 11.28 19.45 3.32
CA SER A 38 10.45 18.79 4.33
C SER A 38 11.20 18.51 5.64
N LEU A 39 12.53 18.64 5.67
CA LEU A 39 13.31 18.42 6.89
C LEU A 39 12.99 19.47 7.96
N GLY A 40 13.03 19.05 9.23
CA GLY A 40 12.69 19.83 10.41
C GLY A 40 11.20 20.04 10.63
N LYS A 41 10.33 19.48 9.76
CA LYS A 41 8.87 19.58 9.86
C LYS A 41 8.30 18.26 10.37
N ASP A 42 7.15 18.32 11.05
CA ASP A 42 6.41 17.14 11.50
C ASP A 42 7.21 16.24 12.46
N ALA A 43 8.01 16.84 13.36
CA ALA A 43 8.90 16.10 14.27
C ALA A 43 8.17 15.05 15.13
N HIS A 44 6.90 15.28 15.45
CA HIS A 44 6.05 14.31 16.16
C HIS A 44 5.87 13.01 15.36
N ASP A 45 5.65 13.12 14.04
CA ASP A 45 5.39 12.01 13.13
C ASP A 45 6.63 11.13 12.89
N LEU A 46 7.83 11.64 13.21
CA LEU A 46 9.08 10.88 13.15
C LEU A 46 9.28 9.92 14.33
N ARG A 47 8.56 10.12 15.45
CA ARG A 47 8.67 9.30 16.67
C ARG A 47 10.11 9.11 17.15
N GLY A 48 10.95 10.13 16.99
CA GLY A 48 12.37 10.10 17.38
C GLY A 48 13.32 9.43 16.38
N VAL A 49 12.83 8.89 15.26
CA VAL A 49 13.69 8.38 14.18
C VAL A 49 14.37 9.53 13.45
N PRO A 50 15.70 9.47 13.21
CA PRO A 50 16.42 10.53 12.50
C PRO A 50 15.94 10.65 11.05
N GLU A 51 15.91 11.87 10.53
CA GLU A 51 15.59 12.14 9.13
C GLU A 51 16.81 12.60 8.33
N TYR A 52 16.81 12.28 7.04
CA TYR A 52 17.93 12.51 6.13
C TYR A 52 17.43 13.08 4.80
N ALA A 53 18.24 13.96 4.18
CA ALA A 53 17.93 14.53 2.87
C ALA A 53 18.11 13.52 1.72
N SER A 54 18.92 12.49 1.93
CA SER A 54 19.23 11.48 0.93
C SER A 54 19.61 10.15 1.58
N LEU A 55 19.61 9.08 0.79
CA LEU A 55 20.10 7.78 1.23
C LEU A 55 21.59 7.80 1.54
N ALA A 56 22.39 8.59 0.81
CA ALA A 56 23.82 8.73 1.06
C ALA A 56 24.10 9.36 2.44
N ASP A 57 23.32 10.36 2.84
CA ASP A 57 23.45 10.99 4.16
C ASP A 57 23.10 9.99 5.28
N LEU A 58 22.06 9.17 5.07
CA LEU A 58 21.70 8.10 5.99
C LEU A 58 22.82 7.07 6.10
N GLU A 59 23.38 6.62 4.97
CA GLU A 59 24.45 5.62 4.96
C GLU A 59 25.73 6.09 5.65
N ALA A 60 26.07 7.38 5.51
CA ALA A 60 27.24 7.95 6.15
C ALA A 60 27.17 7.89 7.69
N VAL A 61 25.96 7.84 8.26
CA VAL A 61 25.73 7.84 9.71
C VAL A 61 25.35 6.47 10.25
N SER A 62 24.41 5.80 9.58
CA SER A 62 23.77 4.56 10.06
C SER A 62 24.17 3.32 9.26
N GLY A 63 25.00 3.49 8.22
CA GLY A 63 25.38 2.42 7.29
C GLY A 63 24.26 2.04 6.32
N LYS A 64 24.59 1.16 5.36
CA LYS A 64 23.64 0.66 4.37
C LYS A 64 22.45 -0.05 5.03
N PRO A 65 21.19 0.35 4.76
CA PRO A 65 20.02 -0.41 5.19
C PRO A 65 19.93 -1.73 4.41
N ASP A 66 19.36 -2.75 5.04
CA ASP A 66 19.09 -4.04 4.41
C ASP A 66 17.90 -3.95 3.45
N VAL A 67 16.97 -3.03 3.72
CA VAL A 67 15.75 -2.80 2.93
C VAL A 67 15.24 -1.37 3.10
N VAL A 68 14.66 -0.81 2.02
CA VAL A 68 14.03 0.51 2.01
C VAL A 68 12.53 0.37 1.76
N LEU A 69 11.71 0.86 2.69
CA LEU A 69 10.25 0.95 2.55
C LEU A 69 9.91 2.23 1.80
N LEU A 70 9.43 2.09 0.57
CA LEU A 70 9.08 3.21 -0.30
C LEU A 70 7.63 3.62 -0.05
N CYS A 71 7.47 4.68 0.74
CA CYS A 71 6.17 5.28 1.08
C CYS A 71 5.87 6.50 0.19
N ALA A 72 6.25 6.41 -1.08
CA ALA A 72 6.05 7.44 -2.09
C ALA A 72 4.76 7.19 -2.90
N PRO A 73 4.21 8.20 -3.59
CA PRO A 73 3.07 7.99 -4.49
C PRO A 73 3.36 6.93 -5.55
N SER A 74 2.39 6.07 -5.87
CA SER A 74 2.54 4.93 -6.80
C SER A 74 3.19 5.32 -8.13
N ARG A 75 2.82 6.47 -8.70
CA ARG A 75 3.39 6.97 -9.97
C ARG A 75 4.91 7.20 -9.94
N LYS A 76 5.50 7.34 -8.76
CA LYS A 76 6.95 7.54 -8.55
C LYS A 76 7.70 6.25 -8.25
N ILE A 77 7.00 5.16 -7.92
CA ILE A 77 7.62 3.90 -7.54
C ILE A 77 8.51 3.32 -8.65
N PRO A 78 8.09 3.23 -9.93
CA PRO A 78 8.95 2.61 -10.96
C PRO A 78 10.32 3.30 -11.09
N GLU A 79 10.34 4.64 -11.02
CA GLU A 79 11.56 5.46 -11.06
C GLU A 79 12.40 5.27 -9.79
N VAL A 80 11.81 5.51 -8.62
CA VAL A 80 12.54 5.51 -7.33
C VAL A 80 13.03 4.12 -6.94
N ALA A 81 12.18 3.10 -7.08
CA ALA A 81 12.55 1.72 -6.78
C ALA A 81 13.62 1.23 -7.77
N GLY A 82 13.44 1.48 -9.07
CA GLY A 82 14.39 1.09 -10.11
C GLY A 82 15.81 1.61 -9.85
N ASP A 83 15.94 2.88 -9.49
CA ASP A 83 17.22 3.51 -9.18
C ASP A 83 17.92 2.90 -7.95
N LEU A 84 17.15 2.55 -6.92
CA LEU A 84 17.67 1.92 -5.69
C LEU A 84 18.05 0.47 -5.94
N LEU A 85 17.20 -0.27 -6.64
CA LEU A 85 17.45 -1.67 -7.00
C LEU A 85 18.72 -1.79 -7.83
N GLY A 86 18.94 -0.93 -8.82
CA GLY A 86 20.16 -0.91 -9.63
C GLY A 86 21.45 -0.61 -8.85
N LYS A 87 21.34 -0.04 -7.64
CA LYS A 87 22.43 0.21 -6.68
C LYS A 87 22.55 -0.89 -5.62
N GLY A 88 21.72 -1.92 -5.70
CA GLY A 88 21.74 -3.09 -4.83
C GLY A 88 21.05 -2.88 -3.49
N TYR A 89 20.01 -2.04 -3.41
CA TYR A 89 19.14 -1.95 -2.24
C TYR A 89 17.90 -2.79 -2.45
N ASN A 90 17.51 -3.58 -1.45
CA ASN A 90 16.20 -4.21 -1.46
C ASN A 90 15.12 -3.15 -1.22
N THR A 91 14.00 -3.25 -1.93
CA THR A 91 12.90 -2.29 -1.81
C THR A 91 11.59 -3.00 -1.58
N VAL A 92 10.71 -2.36 -0.82
CA VAL A 92 9.30 -2.73 -0.74
C VAL A 92 8.42 -1.51 -0.92
N ASP A 93 7.30 -1.67 -1.60
CA ASP A 93 6.39 -0.57 -1.91
C ASP A 93 4.93 -1.04 -2.01
N SER A 94 4.01 -0.07 -2.02
CA SER A 94 2.57 -0.31 -2.11
C SER A 94 1.99 0.21 -3.43
N PHE A 95 2.71 0.02 -4.55
CA PHE A 95 2.23 0.41 -5.87
C PHE A 95 0.85 -0.19 -6.18
N ASP A 96 -0.15 0.67 -6.40
CA ASP A 96 -1.57 0.30 -6.46
C ASP A 96 -2.24 0.58 -7.83
N ILE A 97 -1.45 0.86 -8.87
CA ILE A 97 -1.99 1.10 -10.22
C ILE A 97 -2.13 -0.25 -10.92
N HIS A 98 -3.26 -0.93 -10.67
CA HIS A 98 -3.49 -2.34 -11.04
C HIS A 98 -3.21 -2.67 -12.53
N ASP A 99 -3.64 -1.81 -13.45
CA ASP A 99 -3.44 -1.99 -14.91
C ASP A 99 -1.97 -1.88 -15.34
N ARG A 100 -1.10 -1.35 -14.47
CA ARG A 100 0.33 -1.18 -14.71
C ARG A 100 1.23 -2.08 -13.87
N ILE A 101 0.68 -2.94 -13.00
CA ILE A 101 1.50 -3.80 -12.13
C ILE A 101 2.45 -4.69 -12.94
N VAL A 102 1.97 -5.33 -14.01
CA VAL A 102 2.80 -6.23 -14.85
C VAL A 102 3.95 -5.47 -15.53
N GLU A 103 3.66 -4.28 -16.06
CA GLU A 103 4.67 -3.37 -16.63
C GLU A 103 5.72 -3.00 -15.57
N THR A 104 5.27 -2.56 -14.40
CA THR A 104 6.12 -2.17 -13.27
C THR A 104 7.02 -3.32 -12.83
N ILE A 105 6.50 -4.54 -12.68
CA ILE A 105 7.32 -5.72 -12.35
C ILE A 105 8.45 -5.91 -13.36
N GLY A 106 8.16 -5.82 -14.66
CA GLY A 106 9.19 -5.96 -15.71
C GLY A 106 10.28 -4.89 -15.63
N LEU A 107 9.91 -3.65 -15.33
CA LEU A 107 10.87 -2.54 -15.14
C LEU A 107 11.75 -2.76 -13.90
N LEU A 108 11.15 -3.19 -12.78
CA LEU A 108 11.86 -3.42 -11.52
C LEU A 108 12.75 -4.67 -11.59
N GLU A 109 12.30 -5.75 -12.24
CA GLU A 109 13.05 -6.99 -12.44
C GLU A 109 14.42 -6.72 -13.05
N ALA A 110 14.44 -5.94 -14.15
CA ALA A 110 15.68 -5.60 -14.84
C ALA A 110 16.71 -4.90 -13.93
N GLN A 111 16.25 -3.97 -13.08
CA GLN A 111 17.13 -3.26 -12.14
C GLN A 111 17.52 -4.12 -10.93
N ALA A 112 16.58 -4.90 -10.40
CA ALA A 112 16.78 -5.77 -9.25
C ALA A 112 17.83 -6.85 -9.54
N VAL A 113 17.74 -7.51 -10.71
CA VAL A 113 18.76 -8.47 -11.16
C VAL A 113 20.12 -7.80 -11.34
N LYS A 114 20.17 -6.62 -11.99
CA LYS A 114 21.41 -5.86 -12.21
C LYS A 114 22.12 -5.52 -10.90
N GLY A 115 21.38 -5.05 -9.90
CA GLY A 115 21.93 -4.70 -8.60
C GLY A 115 22.03 -5.86 -7.60
N LYS A 116 21.64 -7.08 -7.99
CA LYS A 116 21.53 -8.25 -7.10
C LYS A 116 20.68 -7.96 -5.85
N ALA A 117 19.56 -7.29 -6.05
CA ALA A 117 18.61 -6.88 -5.03
C ALA A 117 17.24 -7.54 -5.25
N VAL A 118 16.38 -7.44 -4.23
CA VAL A 118 15.00 -7.91 -4.25
C VAL A 118 14.05 -6.72 -4.16
N ALA A 119 13.07 -6.68 -5.06
CA ALA A 119 11.92 -5.80 -4.95
C ALA A 119 10.68 -6.62 -4.58
N ILE A 120 9.93 -6.20 -3.56
CA ILE A 120 8.54 -6.66 -3.39
C ILE A 120 7.63 -5.47 -3.61
N THR A 121 7.03 -5.40 -4.79
CA THR A 121 6.16 -4.30 -5.21
C THR A 121 4.69 -4.68 -5.03
N ALA A 122 3.80 -3.69 -5.04
CA ALA A 122 2.36 -3.90 -4.87
C ALA A 122 2.03 -4.66 -3.57
N ALA A 123 2.73 -4.32 -2.48
CA ALA A 123 2.71 -5.00 -1.20
C ALA A 123 1.88 -4.25 -0.13
N GLY A 124 0.61 -4.00 -0.45
CA GLY A 124 -0.39 -3.48 0.50
C GLY A 124 -1.39 -4.56 0.92
N TRP A 125 -2.60 -4.15 1.28
CA TRP A 125 -3.71 -5.09 1.44
C TRP A 125 -4.36 -5.40 0.07
N ASP A 126 -4.63 -4.38 -0.75
CA ASP A 126 -5.00 -4.53 -2.16
C ASP A 126 -4.39 -3.42 -3.04
N PRO A 127 -3.51 -3.75 -4.00
CA PRO A 127 -2.95 -5.07 -4.25
C PRO A 127 -2.07 -5.56 -3.09
N GLY A 128 -1.99 -6.88 -2.91
CA GLY A 128 -1.14 -7.51 -1.89
C GLY A 128 -1.80 -8.72 -1.25
N THR A 129 -2.15 -8.66 0.03
CA THR A 129 -2.77 -9.81 0.74
C THR A 129 -4.07 -10.27 0.08
N ASP A 130 -4.88 -9.35 -0.45
CA ASP A 130 -6.09 -9.69 -1.18
C ASP A 130 -5.78 -10.42 -2.49
N SER A 131 -4.67 -10.06 -3.15
CA SER A 131 -4.17 -10.76 -4.34
C SER A 131 -3.76 -12.20 -4.01
N VAL A 132 -3.14 -12.42 -2.84
CA VAL A 132 -2.82 -13.78 -2.35
C VAL A 132 -4.10 -14.58 -2.11
N MET A 133 -5.11 -13.98 -1.48
CA MET A 133 -6.39 -14.65 -1.26
C MET A 133 -7.10 -14.99 -2.57
N ARG A 134 -7.10 -14.08 -3.56
CA ARG A 134 -7.64 -14.37 -4.91
C ARG A 134 -6.91 -15.54 -5.57
N ALA A 135 -5.58 -15.56 -5.50
CA ALA A 135 -4.77 -16.67 -6.02
C ALA A 135 -5.10 -18.00 -5.32
N LEU A 136 -5.23 -18.00 -3.99
CA LEU A 136 -5.62 -19.19 -3.23
C LEU A 136 -7.03 -19.67 -3.57
N PHE A 137 -7.97 -18.75 -3.72
CA PHE A 137 -9.34 -19.05 -4.13
C PHE A 137 -9.38 -19.73 -5.51
N GLU A 138 -8.62 -19.20 -6.48
CA GLU A 138 -8.48 -19.81 -7.80
C GLU A 138 -7.79 -21.18 -7.75
N ALA A 139 -6.76 -21.34 -6.91
CA ALA A 139 -6.11 -22.64 -6.73
C ALA A 139 -7.06 -23.69 -6.14
N MET A 140 -7.95 -23.30 -5.21
CA MET A 140 -8.89 -24.21 -4.55
C MET A 140 -10.08 -24.59 -5.43
N ALA A 141 -10.61 -23.66 -6.22
CA ALA A 141 -11.75 -23.91 -7.12
C ALA A 141 -11.49 -23.28 -8.48
N PRO A 142 -10.68 -23.86 -9.38
CA PRO A 142 -10.16 -23.21 -10.59
C PRO A 142 -11.23 -22.76 -11.59
N VAL A 143 -12.38 -23.42 -11.62
CA VAL A 143 -13.54 -22.97 -12.40
C VAL A 143 -14.46 -22.19 -11.47
N GLY A 144 -14.75 -20.92 -11.75
CA GLY A 144 -15.64 -20.12 -10.93
C GLY A 144 -15.54 -18.63 -11.20
N VAL A 145 -16.28 -17.86 -10.41
CA VAL A 145 -16.28 -16.39 -10.42
C VAL A 145 -15.93 -15.87 -9.04
N THR A 146 -15.16 -14.78 -8.99
CA THR A 146 -14.84 -14.07 -7.75
C THR A 146 -15.41 -12.66 -7.84
N PHE A 147 -16.20 -12.26 -6.84
CA PHE A 147 -16.66 -10.88 -6.67
C PHE A 147 -15.86 -10.23 -5.56
N THR A 148 -15.42 -8.98 -5.75
CA THR A 148 -14.66 -8.21 -4.76
C THR A 148 -15.38 -6.91 -4.47
N ASN A 149 -15.88 -6.78 -3.24
CA ASN A 149 -16.61 -5.61 -2.79
C ASN A 149 -15.75 -4.83 -1.79
N PHE A 150 -15.14 -3.75 -2.27
CA PHE A 150 -14.43 -2.78 -1.44
C PHE A 150 -15.36 -1.87 -0.61
N GLY A 151 -14.88 -1.53 0.59
CA GLY A 151 -15.52 -0.61 1.51
C GLY A 151 -16.54 -1.28 2.45
N ARG A 152 -17.25 -0.51 3.28
CA ARG A 152 -17.17 0.95 3.37
C ARG A 152 -15.78 1.41 3.83
N GLY A 153 -15.24 2.46 3.21
CA GLY A 153 -13.93 2.98 3.60
C GLY A 153 -13.35 4.06 2.73
N ARG A 154 -12.35 4.80 3.22
CA ARG A 154 -11.70 5.87 2.46
C ARG A 154 -10.79 5.34 1.37
N SER A 155 -11.07 5.73 0.13
CA SER A 155 -10.16 5.54 -1.00
C SER A 155 -9.11 6.65 -1.03
N MET A 156 -7.84 6.30 -0.80
CA MET A 156 -6.74 7.28 -0.82
C MET A 156 -6.55 7.90 -2.21
N GLY A 157 -6.60 7.08 -3.28
CA GLY A 157 -6.46 7.55 -4.67
C GLY A 157 -7.57 8.52 -5.08
N HIS A 158 -8.84 8.16 -4.85
CA HIS A 158 -9.97 9.06 -5.16
C HIS A 158 -9.96 10.33 -4.30
N SER A 159 -9.48 10.25 -3.05
CA SER A 159 -9.31 11.46 -2.21
C SER A 159 -8.26 12.41 -2.79
N VAL A 160 -7.17 11.87 -3.37
CA VAL A 160 -6.16 12.68 -4.08
C VAL A 160 -6.74 13.27 -5.36
N ALA A 161 -7.52 12.51 -6.13
CA ALA A 161 -8.18 13.01 -7.33
C ALA A 161 -9.15 14.16 -7.01
N ALA A 162 -9.99 14.00 -5.97
CA ALA A 162 -10.90 15.06 -5.52
C ALA A 162 -10.16 16.34 -5.08
N ARG A 163 -9.04 16.20 -4.35
CA ARG A 163 -8.19 17.33 -3.95
C ARG A 163 -7.51 18.05 -5.13
N ALA A 164 -7.36 17.39 -6.27
CA ALA A 164 -6.71 17.98 -7.45
C ALA A 164 -7.67 18.89 -8.24
N ILE A 165 -8.96 18.90 -7.91
CA ILE A 165 -9.97 19.72 -8.58
C ILE A 165 -9.88 21.17 -8.06
N ALA A 166 -9.86 22.12 -8.99
CA ALA A 166 -9.79 23.54 -8.66
C ALA A 166 -10.95 23.98 -7.75
N GLY A 167 -10.68 24.79 -6.73
CA GLY A 167 -11.67 25.21 -5.74
C GLY A 167 -11.88 24.23 -4.58
N VAL A 168 -11.17 23.09 -4.56
CA VAL A 168 -11.17 22.13 -3.43
C VAL A 168 -9.96 22.40 -2.54
N ALA A 169 -10.20 22.85 -1.31
CA ALA A 169 -9.17 23.05 -0.30
C ALA A 169 -8.71 21.72 0.32
N ASP A 170 -9.65 20.81 0.58
CA ASP A 170 -9.38 19.43 0.99
C ASP A 170 -10.59 18.54 0.66
N ALA A 171 -10.38 17.23 0.55
CA ALA A 171 -11.43 16.27 0.27
C ALA A 171 -11.10 14.85 0.76
N THR A 172 -12.17 14.10 1.05
CA THR A 172 -12.08 12.66 1.28
C THR A 172 -13.16 11.94 0.48
N SER A 173 -12.79 10.83 -0.14
CA SER A 173 -13.70 9.97 -0.91
C SER A 173 -13.87 8.63 -0.22
N ILE A 174 -15.12 8.26 0.04
CA ILE A 174 -15.53 7.01 0.66
C ILE A 174 -16.09 6.08 -0.42
N THR A 175 -15.53 4.88 -0.52
CA THR A 175 -16.04 3.76 -1.30
C THR A 175 -17.16 3.08 -0.52
N ILE A 176 -18.30 2.82 -1.16
CA ILE A 176 -19.43 2.10 -0.58
C ILE A 176 -19.78 0.93 -1.50
N PRO A 177 -19.77 -0.32 -1.03
CA PRO A 177 -20.11 -1.47 -1.87
C PRO A 177 -21.61 -1.50 -2.16
N LEU A 178 -21.97 -1.73 -3.43
CA LEU A 178 -23.34 -1.99 -3.88
C LEU A 178 -23.61 -3.48 -4.13
N GLY A 179 -22.57 -4.32 -4.03
CA GLY A 179 -22.63 -5.76 -4.30
C GLY A 179 -22.28 -6.11 -5.74
N GLY A 180 -21.86 -7.36 -5.95
CA GLY A 180 -21.46 -7.89 -7.26
C GLY A 180 -20.23 -7.21 -7.87
N GLY A 181 -19.34 -6.66 -7.05
CA GLY A 181 -18.14 -5.94 -7.49
C GLY A 181 -18.38 -4.49 -7.92
N ARG A 182 -19.58 -3.95 -7.68
CA ARG A 182 -19.94 -2.55 -7.98
C ARG A 182 -19.86 -1.69 -6.73
N HIS A 183 -19.53 -0.41 -6.92
CA HIS A 183 -19.36 0.56 -5.85
C HIS A 183 -20.10 1.85 -6.15
N SER A 184 -20.46 2.57 -5.10
CA SER A 184 -20.77 4.01 -5.16
C SER A 184 -19.71 4.80 -4.42
N ARG A 185 -19.63 6.09 -4.70
CA ARG A 185 -18.72 7.04 -4.07
C ARG A 185 -19.48 8.08 -3.27
N LEU A 186 -18.95 8.41 -2.09
CA LEU A 186 -19.37 9.56 -1.31
C LEU A 186 -18.16 10.46 -1.08
N VAL A 187 -18.19 11.65 -1.67
CA VAL A 187 -17.10 12.62 -1.59
C VAL A 187 -17.50 13.76 -0.67
N TYR A 188 -16.70 13.98 0.37
CA TYR A 188 -16.81 15.17 1.21
C TYR A 188 -15.75 16.19 0.78
N VAL A 189 -16.15 17.44 0.57
CA VAL A 189 -15.28 18.51 0.11
C VAL A 189 -15.30 19.70 1.05
N VAL A 190 -14.11 20.26 1.30
CA VAL A 190 -13.91 21.59 1.86
C VAL A 190 -13.53 22.50 0.71
N LEU A 191 -14.23 23.62 0.56
CA LEU A 191 -14.01 24.55 -0.55
C LEU A 191 -12.91 25.56 -0.22
N GLU A 192 -12.19 26.00 -1.25
CA GLU A 192 -11.36 27.20 -1.18
C GLU A 192 -12.25 28.45 -1.05
N GLU A 193 -11.66 29.54 -0.54
CA GLU A 193 -12.35 30.83 -0.47
C GLU A 193 -12.74 31.31 -1.88
N GLY A 194 -14.00 31.69 -2.06
CA GLY A 194 -14.54 32.14 -3.35
C GLY A 194 -14.98 31.04 -4.31
N ALA A 195 -14.72 29.76 -4.01
CA ALA A 195 -15.27 28.65 -4.79
C ALA A 195 -16.75 28.41 -4.48
N THR A 196 -17.53 28.02 -5.49
CA THR A 196 -18.95 27.64 -5.31
C THR A 196 -19.08 26.13 -5.28
N PHE A 197 -19.93 25.63 -4.37
CA PHE A 197 -20.16 24.19 -4.23
C PHE A 197 -20.62 23.54 -5.53
N GLU A 198 -21.51 24.21 -6.28
CA GLU A 198 -22.09 23.61 -7.48
C GLU A 198 -21.10 23.48 -8.63
N ALA A 199 -20.17 24.43 -8.76
CA ALA A 199 -19.08 24.31 -9.73
C ALA A 199 -18.14 23.15 -9.38
N VAL A 200 -17.74 23.04 -8.11
CA VAL A 200 -16.88 21.96 -7.62
C VAL A 200 -17.56 20.59 -7.76
N LYS A 201 -18.85 20.50 -7.39
CA LYS A 201 -19.65 19.28 -7.52
C LYS A 201 -19.75 18.84 -8.98
N ALA A 202 -20.06 19.76 -9.90
CA ALA A 202 -20.12 19.46 -11.32
C ALA A 202 -18.75 19.01 -11.87
N ALA A 203 -17.66 19.64 -11.44
CA ALA A 203 -16.31 19.24 -11.82
C ALA A 203 -15.95 17.83 -11.33
N ILE A 204 -16.29 17.49 -10.07
CA ILE A 204 -16.09 16.14 -9.52
C ILE A 204 -16.91 15.11 -10.32
N GLN A 205 -18.17 15.41 -10.61
CA GLN A 205 -19.05 14.50 -11.37
C GLN A 205 -18.57 14.25 -12.80
N ALA A 206 -17.94 15.24 -13.43
CA ALA A 206 -17.40 15.14 -14.78
C ALA A 206 -16.02 14.47 -14.84
N ASP A 207 -15.30 14.39 -13.71
CA ASP A 207 -13.95 13.82 -13.68
C ASP A 207 -14.01 12.30 -13.96
N PRO A 208 -13.13 11.76 -14.82
CA PRO A 208 -13.08 10.32 -15.14
C PRO A 208 -12.98 9.40 -13.92
N TYR A 209 -12.39 9.86 -12.81
CA TYR A 209 -12.31 9.07 -11.57
C TYR A 209 -13.67 8.84 -10.89
N PHE A 210 -14.68 9.65 -11.18
CA PHE A 210 -15.99 9.55 -10.50
C PHE A 210 -17.16 9.35 -11.45
N SER A 211 -17.04 9.75 -12.71
CA SER A 211 -18.14 9.72 -13.70
C SER A 211 -18.71 8.32 -14.00
N HIS A 212 -17.99 7.26 -13.63
CA HIS A 212 -18.39 5.87 -13.89
C HIS A 212 -19.15 5.20 -12.74
N ASP A 213 -19.16 5.80 -11.55
CA ASP A 213 -19.79 5.26 -10.35
C ASP A 213 -20.97 6.15 -9.90
N PRO A 214 -22.01 5.59 -9.27
CA PRO A 214 -22.98 6.41 -8.54
C PRO A 214 -22.26 7.27 -7.49
N LEU A 215 -22.48 8.58 -7.54
CA LEU A 215 -21.72 9.56 -6.76
C LEU A 215 -22.64 10.50 -5.98
N ASP A 216 -22.36 10.65 -4.69
CA ASP A 216 -22.86 11.73 -3.83
C ASP A 216 -21.70 12.66 -3.44
N VAL A 217 -21.90 13.97 -3.50
CA VAL A 217 -20.91 14.99 -3.12
C VAL A 217 -21.53 15.87 -2.05
N ARG A 218 -20.80 16.07 -0.95
CA ARG A 218 -21.24 16.86 0.20
C ARG A 218 -20.20 17.88 0.58
N GLN A 219 -20.62 19.13 0.74
CA GLN A 219 -19.78 20.15 1.35
C GLN A 219 -19.70 19.94 2.87
N VAL A 220 -18.50 20.06 3.42
CA VAL A 220 -18.25 20.07 4.86
C VAL A 220 -17.29 21.20 5.22
N THR A 221 -17.29 21.59 6.48
CA THR A 221 -16.29 22.50 7.02
C THR A 221 -14.95 21.79 7.25
N LYS A 222 -13.88 22.58 7.41
CA LYS A 222 -12.55 22.06 7.73
C LYS A 222 -12.52 21.27 9.05
N ASP A 223 -13.34 21.65 10.02
CA ASP A 223 -13.41 20.99 11.32
C ASP A 223 -14.25 19.70 11.30
N GLU A 224 -15.16 19.58 10.33
CA GLU A 224 -15.99 18.39 10.13
C GLU A 224 -15.27 17.32 9.30
N LEU A 225 -14.43 17.72 8.34
CA LEU A 225 -13.76 16.79 7.42
C LEU A 225 -13.03 15.65 8.17
N PRO A 226 -12.24 15.88 9.23
CA PRO A 226 -11.58 14.80 9.97
C PRO A 226 -12.55 13.80 10.62
N ARG A 227 -13.78 14.22 10.95
CA ARG A 227 -14.80 13.37 11.59
C ARG A 227 -15.50 12.45 10.59
N VAL A 228 -15.53 12.84 9.32
CA VAL A 228 -16.12 12.06 8.21
C VAL A 228 -15.06 11.35 7.37
N ALA A 229 -13.78 11.70 7.53
CA ALA A 229 -12.63 11.07 6.89
C ALA A 229 -12.27 9.75 7.58
N ASP A 230 -13.19 8.79 7.51
CA ASP A 230 -13.04 7.44 8.03
C ASP A 230 -11.80 6.75 7.44
N ALA A 231 -10.77 6.56 8.27
CA ALA A 231 -9.54 5.89 7.85
C ALA A 231 -9.72 4.38 7.64
N SER A 232 -10.87 3.83 8.04
CA SER A 232 -11.17 2.43 7.85
C SER A 232 -11.34 2.08 6.37
N HIS A 233 -11.15 0.79 6.11
CA HIS A 233 -11.53 0.16 4.86
C HIS A 233 -11.95 -1.28 5.12
N GLY A 234 -12.55 -1.88 4.10
CA GLY A 234 -12.77 -3.30 4.12
C GLY A 234 -12.84 -3.88 2.72
N VAL A 235 -12.90 -5.20 2.70
CA VAL A 235 -13.16 -5.98 1.50
C VAL A 235 -14.02 -7.17 1.87
N LEU A 236 -14.99 -7.46 1.02
CA LEU A 236 -15.70 -8.74 0.98
C LEU A 236 -15.39 -9.39 -0.36
N MET A 237 -14.61 -10.47 -0.34
CA MET A 237 -14.37 -11.32 -1.49
C MET A 237 -15.17 -12.60 -1.41
N GLU A 238 -15.89 -12.91 -2.47
CA GLU A 238 -16.76 -14.07 -2.56
C GLU A 238 -16.42 -14.85 -3.83
N ARG A 239 -15.98 -16.10 -3.68
CA ARG A 239 -15.78 -17.02 -4.80
C ARG A 239 -16.84 -18.11 -4.77
N VAL A 240 -17.48 -18.30 -5.92
CA VAL A 240 -18.37 -19.44 -6.18
C VAL A 240 -17.79 -20.22 -7.36
N GLY A 241 -17.56 -21.53 -7.17
CA GLY A 241 -16.87 -22.33 -8.18
C GLY A 241 -17.01 -23.84 -8.04
N ALA A 242 -16.13 -24.54 -8.75
CA ALA A 242 -15.98 -25.99 -8.81
C ALA A 242 -14.55 -26.42 -8.45
N SER A 243 -14.42 -27.47 -7.64
CA SER A 243 -13.16 -28.19 -7.39
C SER A 243 -13.18 -29.51 -8.17
N GLY A 244 -12.30 -29.63 -9.17
CA GLY A 244 -12.34 -30.74 -10.11
C GLY A 244 -13.68 -30.76 -10.86
N LEU A 245 -14.43 -31.86 -10.74
CA LEU A 245 -15.74 -32.03 -11.39
C LEU A 245 -16.93 -31.70 -10.48
N THR A 246 -16.68 -31.31 -9.23
CA THR A 246 -17.74 -31.09 -8.23
C THR A 246 -17.94 -29.59 -8.04
N ALA A 247 -19.13 -29.10 -8.38
CA ALA A 247 -19.51 -27.70 -8.20
C ALA A 247 -19.80 -27.37 -6.71
N ASN A 248 -20.21 -26.11 -6.49
CA ASN A 248 -20.76 -25.60 -5.22
C ASN A 248 -19.72 -25.36 -4.12
N GLN A 249 -18.50 -24.94 -4.48
CA GLN A 249 -17.55 -24.36 -3.53
C GLN A 249 -17.86 -22.89 -3.36
N HIS A 250 -18.06 -22.49 -2.10
CA HIS A 250 -18.31 -21.11 -1.70
C HIS A 250 -17.20 -20.70 -0.73
N PHE A 251 -16.41 -19.71 -1.11
CA PHE A 251 -15.38 -19.13 -0.26
C PHE A 251 -15.69 -17.67 -0.01
N THR A 252 -15.50 -17.24 1.24
CA THR A 252 -15.69 -15.85 1.64
C THR A 252 -14.47 -15.40 2.42
N PHE A 253 -13.97 -14.21 2.09
CA PHE A 253 -12.98 -13.48 2.86
C PHE A 253 -13.54 -12.09 3.17
N ASP A 254 -13.74 -11.80 4.45
CA ASP A 254 -14.19 -10.51 4.96
C ASP A 254 -13.07 -9.93 5.83
N MET A 255 -12.65 -8.72 5.52
CA MET A 255 -11.62 -7.99 6.25
C MET A 255 -12.06 -6.55 6.47
N ARG A 256 -11.87 -6.06 7.71
CA ARG A 256 -12.09 -4.67 8.14
C ARG A 256 -10.85 -4.16 8.84
N ILE A 257 -10.36 -3.01 8.41
CA ILE A 257 -9.00 -2.55 8.71
C ILE A 257 -8.98 -1.04 8.89
N ASP A 258 -7.89 -0.54 9.49
CA ASP A 258 -7.40 0.81 9.19
C ASP A 258 -6.47 0.73 7.97
N ASN A 259 -6.76 1.53 6.94
CA ASN A 259 -6.13 1.42 5.63
C ASN A 259 -4.61 1.69 5.67
N PRO A 260 -4.14 2.88 6.06
CA PRO A 260 -2.71 3.16 6.07
C PRO A 260 -1.95 2.31 7.10
N ALA A 261 -2.56 1.95 8.24
CA ALA A 261 -1.92 1.11 9.24
C ALA A 261 -1.67 -0.32 8.73
N LEU A 262 -2.69 -0.98 8.16
CA LEU A 262 -2.48 -2.33 7.61
C LEU A 262 -1.52 -2.30 6.41
N THR A 263 -1.64 -1.31 5.52
CA THR A 263 -0.73 -1.17 4.39
C THR A 263 0.72 -1.11 4.87
N ALA A 264 1.02 -0.27 5.86
CA ALA A 264 2.34 -0.18 6.45
C ALA A 264 2.81 -1.49 7.11
N GLN A 265 1.94 -2.18 7.84
CA GLN A 265 2.28 -3.46 8.46
C GLN A 265 2.61 -4.54 7.41
N VAL A 266 1.90 -4.56 6.27
CA VAL A 266 2.21 -5.45 5.15
C VAL A 266 3.55 -5.09 4.51
N LEU A 267 3.88 -3.81 4.37
CA LEU A 267 5.21 -3.38 3.90
C LEU A 267 6.32 -3.87 4.83
N VAL A 268 6.18 -3.75 6.15
CA VAL A 268 7.17 -4.25 7.12
C VAL A 268 7.33 -5.77 7.04
N SER A 269 6.22 -6.49 6.90
CA SER A 269 6.24 -7.95 6.74
C SER A 269 6.92 -8.36 5.42
N SER A 270 6.65 -7.61 4.35
CA SER A 270 7.29 -7.78 3.04
C SER A 270 8.77 -7.45 3.10
N ALA A 271 9.18 -6.42 3.86
CA ALA A 271 10.58 -6.05 4.04
C ALA A 271 11.40 -7.21 4.62
N ARG A 272 10.82 -7.95 5.57
CA ARG A 272 11.41 -9.17 6.12
C ARG A 272 11.58 -10.26 5.04
N ALA A 273 10.55 -10.48 4.22
CA ALA A 273 10.63 -11.42 3.12
C ALA A 273 11.68 -11.03 2.07
N ALA A 274 11.76 -9.75 1.70
CA ALA A 274 12.73 -9.23 0.74
C ALA A 274 14.18 -9.51 1.20
N VAL A 275 14.47 -9.23 2.47
CA VAL A 275 15.80 -9.48 3.06
C VAL A 275 16.11 -10.98 3.10
N ARG A 276 15.15 -11.82 3.49
CA ARG A 276 15.34 -13.29 3.50
C ARG A 276 15.56 -13.86 2.10
N LEU A 277 14.83 -13.39 1.10
CA LEU A 277 15.04 -13.76 -0.30
C LEU A 277 16.44 -13.38 -0.76
N ALA A 278 16.88 -12.15 -0.48
CA ALA A 278 18.23 -11.68 -0.81
C ALA A 278 19.32 -12.51 -0.11
N GLN A 279 19.15 -12.84 1.17
CA GLN A 279 20.07 -13.69 1.94
C GLN A 279 20.15 -15.13 1.39
N SER A 280 19.08 -15.63 0.77
CA SER A 280 19.08 -16.91 0.06
C SER A 280 19.71 -16.85 -1.35
N GLY A 281 20.29 -15.71 -1.72
CA GLY A 281 20.94 -15.50 -3.02
C GLY A 281 19.97 -15.17 -4.16
N ARG A 282 18.69 -14.91 -3.87
CA ARG A 282 17.71 -14.51 -4.88
C ARG A 282 17.81 -13.01 -5.15
N SER A 283 17.47 -12.63 -6.37
CA SER A 283 17.27 -11.25 -6.81
C SER A 283 16.08 -11.20 -7.76
N GLY A 284 15.60 -10.01 -8.10
CA GLY A 284 14.43 -9.82 -8.96
C GLY A 284 13.28 -9.07 -8.29
N ALA A 285 12.19 -8.89 -9.03
CA ALA A 285 10.96 -8.26 -8.59
C ALA A 285 9.86 -9.30 -8.37
N TYR A 286 9.18 -9.16 -7.23
CA TYR A 286 8.17 -10.08 -6.73
C TYR A 286 6.92 -9.30 -6.30
N THR A 287 5.79 -9.99 -6.29
CA THR A 287 4.57 -9.59 -5.58
C THR A 287 4.33 -10.52 -4.40
N LEU A 288 3.32 -10.24 -3.57
CA LEU A 288 3.00 -11.16 -2.47
C LEU A 288 2.49 -12.54 -2.92
N ILE A 289 2.05 -12.71 -4.17
CA ILE A 289 1.70 -14.03 -4.73
C ILE A 289 2.95 -14.92 -4.84
N ASP A 290 4.11 -14.33 -5.09
CA ASP A 290 5.38 -15.04 -5.27
C ASP A 290 6.07 -15.38 -3.93
N VAL A 291 5.56 -14.84 -2.82
CA VAL A 291 6.21 -14.88 -1.51
C VAL A 291 5.53 -15.91 -0.61
N PRO A 292 6.22 -16.99 -0.20
CA PRO A 292 5.68 -17.92 0.78
C PRO A 292 5.32 -17.21 2.11
N PRO A 293 4.12 -17.42 2.68
CA PRO A 293 3.65 -16.67 3.86
C PRO A 293 4.60 -16.72 5.06
N VAL A 294 5.32 -17.83 5.24
CA VAL A 294 6.30 -17.99 6.34
C VAL A 294 7.45 -16.97 6.28
N LEU A 295 7.78 -16.45 5.08
CA LEU A 295 8.84 -15.44 4.95
C LEU A 295 8.43 -14.08 5.52
N LEU A 296 7.13 -13.80 5.60
CA LEU A 296 6.57 -12.55 6.12
C LEU A 296 6.62 -12.48 7.66
N LEU A 297 6.72 -13.62 8.35
CA LEU A 297 6.58 -13.71 9.80
C LEU A 297 7.93 -13.56 10.53
N PRO A 298 7.97 -12.89 11.69
CA PRO A 298 9.17 -12.86 12.54
C PRO A 298 9.47 -14.25 13.12
N GLY A 299 10.70 -14.44 13.60
CA GLY A 299 11.16 -15.70 14.19
C GLY A 299 11.56 -16.75 13.17
N GLU A 300 11.95 -17.92 13.66
CA GLU A 300 12.46 -19.01 12.84
C GLU A 300 11.36 -19.70 12.03
N ARG A 301 11.75 -20.20 10.84
CA ARG A 301 10.81 -20.85 9.92
C ARG A 301 10.14 -22.07 10.56
N ILE A 302 10.91 -22.92 11.25
CA ILE A 302 10.40 -24.18 11.78
C ILE A 302 9.42 -23.96 12.95
N ASP A 303 9.69 -22.96 13.79
CA ASP A 303 8.81 -22.60 14.91
C ASP A 303 7.47 -22.05 14.40
N ASN A 304 7.51 -21.21 13.37
CA ASN A 304 6.29 -20.73 12.73
C ASN A 304 5.47 -21.85 12.10
N ILE A 305 6.13 -22.84 11.47
CA ILE A 305 5.44 -24.02 10.94
C ILE A 305 4.79 -24.82 12.07
N GLY A 306 5.53 -25.13 13.15
CA GLY A 306 5.00 -25.90 14.27
C GLY A 306 3.84 -25.22 15.01
N ARG A 307 3.69 -23.89 14.89
CA ARG A 307 2.58 -23.12 15.47
C ARG A 307 1.35 -23.02 14.56
N LEU A 308 1.55 -23.04 13.24
CA LEU A 308 0.51 -22.68 12.25
C LEU A 308 -0.02 -23.85 11.43
N VAL A 309 0.65 -25.01 11.47
CA VAL A 309 0.27 -26.26 10.81
C VAL A 309 -0.01 -27.32 11.86
#